data_AF-A0A7S0HNP6-F1
#
_entry.id   AF-A0A7S0HNP6-F1
#
_cell.length_a   1.000
_cell.length_b   1.000
_cell.length_c   1.000
_cell.angle_alpha   90.00
_cell.angle_beta   90.00
_cell.angle_gamma   90.00
#
_symmetry.space_group_name_H-M   'P 1'
#
loop_
_entity.id
_entity.type
_entity.pdbx_description
1 polymer ?
#
loop_
_entity_poly.entity_id
_entity_poly.type
_entity_poly.pdbx_seq_one_letter_code
_entity_poly.pdbx_strand_id
1 'polypeptide(L)'
;HDEHANGELGVLEVDFYRADDLAELEDDAVVALALRAAAAALEISPSVLVPSMVEDRAIVRARRAVSHFAVGSAALSPGVRLGGNGLYACGDWVDRTGHASWSTEKA
;
A
#
# COMPACT_ATOMS: atom_id res chain seq x y z
N HIS A 1 -22.46 -9.22 10.77
CA HIS A 1 -22.33 -9.80 12.11
C HIS A 1 -20.90 -9.50 12.51
N ASP A 2 -20.70 -8.49 13.36
CA ASP A 2 -19.37 -8.05 13.77
C ASP A 2 -18.99 -8.87 15.01
N GLU A 3 -18.12 -9.86 14.79
CA GLU A 3 -17.70 -10.82 15.81
C GLU A 3 -16.86 -10.18 16.93
N HIS A 4 -16.44 -8.93 16.76
CA HIS A 4 -15.60 -8.21 17.71
C HIS A 4 -16.30 -7.06 18.45
N ALA A 5 -17.60 -6.86 18.21
CA ALA A 5 -18.37 -5.73 18.78
C ALA A 5 -18.37 -5.65 20.32
N ASN A 6 -18.04 -6.73 21.03
CA ASN A 6 -18.06 -6.81 22.50
C ASN A 6 -16.69 -7.17 23.12
N GLY A 7 -15.61 -7.24 22.33
CA GLY A 7 -14.26 -7.50 22.82
C GLY A 7 -13.43 -6.21 22.93
N GLU A 8 -12.45 -6.18 23.82
CA GLU A 8 -11.40 -5.16 23.77
C GLU A 8 -10.49 -5.43 22.56
N LEU A 9 -10.93 -5.00 21.38
CA LEU A 9 -10.17 -5.09 20.12
C LEU A 9 -9.35 -3.81 19.93
N GLY A 10 -8.04 -3.96 19.75
CA GLY A 10 -7.15 -2.89 19.30
C GLY A 10 -6.70 -3.15 17.86
N VAL A 11 -6.69 -2.10 17.05
CA VAL A 11 -6.09 -2.13 15.70
C VAL A 11 -4.90 -1.20 15.69
N LEU A 12 -3.78 -1.67 15.15
CA LEU A 12 -2.55 -0.89 15.00
C LEU A 12 -2.10 -0.96 13.54
N GLU A 13 -1.81 0.20 12.97
CA GLU A 13 -1.18 0.34 11.65
C GLU A 13 0.25 0.84 11.84
N VAL A 14 1.19 0.25 11.09
CA VAL A 14 2.61 0.63 11.14
C VAL A 14 3.10 0.85 9.72
N ASP A 15 3.40 2.11 9.40
CA ASP A 15 3.92 2.51 8.10
C ASP A 15 5.46 2.53 8.08
N PHE A 16 6.03 2.05 6.98
CA PHE A 16 7.47 2.06 6.74
C PHE A 16 7.82 3.06 5.65
N TYR A 17 8.73 3.98 5.95
CA TYR A 17 9.30 4.88 4.95
C TYR A 17 10.42 4.20 4.17
N ARG A 18 10.49 4.43 2.84
CA ARG A 18 11.43 3.77 1.92
C ARG A 18 11.36 2.23 1.99
N ALA A 19 10.15 1.73 1.85
CA ALA A 19 9.85 0.30 1.92
C ALA A 19 10.23 -0.49 0.64
N ASP A 20 11.10 0.05 -0.21
CA ASP A 20 11.42 -0.51 -1.52
C ASP A 20 11.89 -1.96 -1.42
N ASP A 21 12.76 -2.22 -0.43
CA ASP A 21 13.34 -3.54 -0.15
C ASP A 21 12.37 -4.48 0.59
N LEU A 22 11.28 -3.96 1.18
CA LEU A 22 10.31 -4.79 1.90
C LEU A 22 9.54 -5.74 0.98
N ALA A 23 9.36 -5.34 -0.28
CA ALA A 23 8.69 -6.18 -1.28
C ALA A 23 9.49 -7.46 -1.61
N GLU A 24 10.79 -7.49 -1.30
CA GLU A 24 11.69 -8.62 -1.51
C GLU A 24 11.84 -9.53 -0.30
N LEU A 25 11.31 -9.14 0.86
CA LEU A 25 11.35 -9.99 2.05
C LEU A 25 10.41 -11.19 1.89
N GLU A 26 10.83 -12.33 2.41
CA GLU A 26 9.97 -13.49 2.61
C GLU A 26 8.87 -13.18 3.63
N ASP A 27 7.73 -13.88 3.52
CA ASP A 27 6.54 -13.62 4.34
C ASP A 27 6.81 -13.63 5.85
N ASP A 28 7.61 -14.57 6.34
CA ASP A 28 8.00 -14.66 7.75
C ASP A 28 8.84 -13.46 8.20
N ALA A 29 9.69 -12.94 7.31
CA ALA A 29 10.51 -11.78 7.59
C ALA A 29 9.66 -10.49 7.64
N VAL A 30 8.63 -10.38 6.78
CA VAL A 30 7.65 -9.29 6.83
C VAL A 30 6.90 -9.30 8.17
N VAL A 31 6.39 -10.46 8.60
CA VAL A 31 5.70 -10.59 9.90
C VAL A 31 6.62 -10.22 11.06
N ALA A 32 7.84 -10.77 11.09
CA ALA A 32 8.79 -10.48 12.15
C ALA A 32 9.16 -8.98 12.20
N LEU A 33 9.28 -8.32 11.05
CA LEU A 33 9.50 -6.88 10.96
C LEU A 33 8.32 -6.09 11.51
N ALA A 34 7.08 -6.43 11.11
CA ALA A 34 5.87 -5.76 11.56
C ALA A 34 5.71 -5.86 13.08
N LEU A 35 5.87 -7.05 13.66
CA LEU A 35 5.77 -7.25 15.12
C LEU A 35 6.86 -6.49 15.88
N ARG A 36 8.10 -6.48 15.37
CA ARG A 36 9.19 -5.67 15.96
C ARG A 36 8.89 -4.18 15.92
N ALA A 37 8.35 -3.69 14.81
CA ALA A 37 8.01 -2.28 14.66
C ALA A 37 6.83 -1.89 15.56
N ALA A 38 5.81 -2.75 15.67
CA ALA A 38 4.72 -2.59 16.63
C ALA A 38 5.22 -2.55 18.08
N ALA A 39 6.09 -3.49 18.47
CA ALA A 39 6.68 -3.49 19.81
C ALA A 39 7.47 -2.22 20.12
N ALA A 40 8.23 -1.72 19.13
CA ALA A 40 8.95 -0.45 19.25
C ALA A 40 8.00 0.74 19.38
N ALA A 41 6.93 0.81 18.57
CA ALA A 41 5.94 1.89 18.60
C ALA A 41 5.15 1.93 19.91
N LEU A 42 4.94 0.77 20.54
CA LEU A 42 4.27 0.63 21.84
C LEU A 42 5.24 0.72 23.04
N GLU A 43 6.54 0.88 22.78
CA GLU A 43 7.60 0.91 23.81
C GLU A 43 7.63 -0.33 24.72
N ILE A 44 7.36 -1.51 24.14
CA ILE A 44 7.36 -2.80 24.86
C ILE A 44 8.51 -3.71 24.41
N SER A 45 8.80 -4.72 25.21
CA SER A 45 9.80 -5.74 24.85
C SER A 45 9.40 -6.47 23.56
N PRO A 46 10.32 -6.68 22.60
CA PRO A 46 10.08 -7.50 21.41
C PRO A 46 9.68 -8.95 21.72
N SER A 47 9.94 -9.43 22.94
CA SER A 47 9.49 -10.75 23.40
C SER A 47 7.99 -10.84 23.68
N VAL A 48 7.28 -9.71 23.74
CA VAL A 48 5.83 -9.65 23.97
C VAL A 48 5.05 -9.92 22.69
N LEU A 49 5.56 -9.47 21.54
CA LEU A 49 4.95 -9.66 20.23
C LEU A 49 5.83 -10.57 19.39
N VAL A 50 5.54 -11.87 19.41
CA VAL A 50 6.35 -12.90 18.74
C VAL A 50 5.58 -13.58 17.60
N PRO A 51 6.26 -14.06 16.53
CA PRO A 51 5.58 -14.66 15.38
C PRO A 51 4.63 -15.82 15.70
N SER A 52 4.87 -16.57 16.77
CA SER A 52 4.00 -17.68 17.19
C SER A 52 2.63 -17.25 17.72
N MET A 53 2.41 -15.96 17.97
CA MET A 53 1.11 -15.40 18.37
C MET A 53 0.23 -15.02 17.17
N VAL A 54 0.76 -15.08 15.95
CA VAL A 54 0.02 -14.74 14.74
C VAL A 54 -0.90 -15.88 14.38
N GLU A 55 -2.21 -15.66 14.47
CA GLU A 55 -3.24 -16.65 14.12
C GLU A 55 -3.51 -16.67 12.61
N ASP A 56 -3.50 -15.51 11.96
CA ASP A 56 -3.69 -15.36 10.52
C ASP A 56 -2.84 -14.21 9.96
N ARG A 57 -2.50 -14.30 8.67
CA ARG A 57 -1.79 -13.25 7.94
C ARG A 57 -2.14 -13.26 6.46
N ALA A 58 -2.25 -12.06 5.89
CA ALA A 58 -2.32 -11.85 4.46
C ALA A 58 -1.21 -10.87 4.04
N ILE A 59 -0.41 -11.25 3.04
CA ILE A 59 0.66 -10.41 2.52
C ILE A 59 0.40 -10.19 1.03
N VAL A 60 0.25 -8.92 0.65
CA VAL A 60 0.00 -8.50 -0.73
C VAL A 60 1.18 -7.66 -1.21
N ARG A 61 1.78 -8.06 -2.34
CA ARG A 61 2.92 -7.36 -2.95
C ARG A 61 2.50 -6.67 -4.23
N ALA A 62 2.32 -5.36 -4.18
CA ALA A 62 1.98 -4.54 -5.34
C ALA A 62 3.24 -3.86 -5.93
N ARG A 63 4.11 -4.65 -6.57
CA ARG A 63 5.44 -4.22 -7.09
C ARG A 63 5.44 -3.05 -8.08
N ARG A 64 4.27 -2.62 -8.57
CA ARG A 64 4.11 -1.48 -9.49
C ARG A 64 3.04 -0.48 -9.02
N ALA A 65 2.63 -0.54 -7.75
CA ALA A 65 1.59 0.33 -7.19
C ALA A 65 1.88 1.83 -7.39
N VAL A 66 3.16 2.21 -7.34
CA VAL A 66 3.61 3.61 -7.40
C VAL A 66 4.19 4.00 -8.77
N SER A 67 3.88 3.25 -9.84
CA SER A 67 4.49 3.49 -11.15
C SER A 67 4.12 4.84 -11.80
N HIS A 68 3.08 5.52 -11.33
CA HIS A 68 2.76 6.90 -11.71
C HIS A 68 3.61 7.98 -11.04
N PHE A 69 4.41 7.63 -10.04
CA PHE A 69 5.42 8.52 -9.48
C PHE A 69 6.78 8.34 -10.16
N ALA A 70 6.90 7.42 -11.12
CA ALA A 70 8.13 7.26 -11.88
C ALA A 70 8.49 8.58 -12.58
N VAL A 71 9.78 8.92 -12.61
CA VAL A 71 10.27 10.14 -13.22
C VAL A 71 9.81 10.20 -14.68
N GLY A 72 9.12 11.28 -15.06
CA GLY A 72 8.61 11.49 -16.41
C GLY A 72 7.31 10.74 -16.75
N SER A 73 6.74 9.96 -15.83
CA SER A 73 5.47 9.23 -16.04
C SER A 73 4.34 10.13 -16.52
N ALA A 74 4.13 11.28 -15.89
CA ALA A 74 3.10 12.25 -16.27
C ALA A 74 3.27 12.78 -17.71
N ALA A 75 4.51 12.95 -18.18
CA ALA A 75 4.79 13.41 -19.54
C ALA A 75 4.53 12.32 -20.60
N LEU A 76 4.53 11.04 -20.17
CA LEU A 76 4.24 9.88 -21.02
C LEU A 76 2.78 9.42 -20.91
N SER A 77 2.00 9.99 -20.00
CA SER A 77 0.59 9.67 -19.82
C SER A 77 -0.22 10.03 -21.08
N PRO A 78 -1.07 9.12 -21.60
CA PRO A 78 -1.95 9.45 -22.71
C PRO A 78 -2.99 10.49 -22.30
N GLY A 79 -3.41 11.32 -23.27
CA GLY A 79 -4.59 12.15 -23.10
C GLY A 79 -5.89 11.33 -23.10
N VAL A 80 -6.98 11.95 -22.64
CA VAL A 80 -8.30 11.32 -22.53
C VAL A 80 -8.81 10.73 -23.86
N ARG A 81 -8.52 11.37 -25.00
CA ARG A 81 -8.93 10.89 -26.32
C ARG A 81 -7.77 10.22 -27.03
N LEU A 82 -7.92 8.94 -27.36
CA LEU A 82 -6.92 8.16 -28.08
C LEU A 82 -7.20 8.22 -29.58
N GLY A 83 -6.57 9.16 -30.27
CA GLY A 83 -6.67 9.33 -31.72
C GLY A 83 -8.04 9.85 -32.21
N GLY A 84 -8.37 9.55 -33.47
CA GLY A 84 -9.52 10.13 -34.18
C GLY A 84 -10.87 9.43 -33.97
N ASN A 85 -10.88 8.14 -33.61
CA ASN A 85 -12.02 7.23 -33.86
C ASN A 85 -12.94 6.99 -32.64
N GLY A 86 -13.13 7.98 -31.77
CA GLY A 86 -14.08 7.88 -30.65
C GLY A 86 -13.63 6.94 -29.52
N LEU A 87 -12.33 6.66 -29.40
CA LEU A 87 -11.76 5.91 -28.29
C LEU A 87 -11.31 6.87 -27.17
N TYR A 88 -11.68 6.53 -25.94
CA TYR A 88 -11.38 7.31 -24.74
C TYR A 88 -10.71 6.43 -23.69
N ALA A 89 -9.77 7.01 -22.94
CA ALA A 89 -9.07 6.38 -21.83
C ALA A 89 -9.46 7.07 -20.51
N CYS A 90 -9.51 6.29 -19.43
CA CYS A 90 -9.74 6.75 -18.06
C CYS A 90 -8.80 6.05 -17.07
N GLY A 91 -8.89 6.44 -15.80
CA GLY A 91 -8.02 5.95 -14.73
C GLY A 91 -6.83 6.86 -14.47
N ASP A 92 -5.97 6.41 -13.56
CA ASP A 92 -4.92 7.24 -12.97
C ASP A 92 -3.82 7.63 -13.96
N TRP A 93 -3.56 6.80 -14.98
CA TRP A 93 -2.45 7.03 -15.93
C TRP A 93 -2.85 7.95 -17.08
N VAL A 94 -4.08 8.46 -17.10
CA VAL A 94 -4.57 9.35 -18.16
C VAL A 94 -4.37 10.80 -17.74
N ASP A 95 -3.66 11.57 -18.56
CA ASP A 95 -3.55 13.01 -18.37
C ASP A 95 -4.85 13.68 -18.81
N ARG A 96 -5.55 14.29 -17.86
CA ARG A 96 -6.82 14.96 -18.09
C ARG A 96 -6.64 16.44 -18.43
N THR A 97 -5.63 17.10 -17.86
CA THR A 97 -5.47 18.57 -17.93
C THR A 97 -4.07 19.08 -17.47
N GLY A 98 -3.00 18.28 -17.54
CA GLY A 98 -1.66 18.67 -17.10
C GLY A 98 -1.46 18.75 -15.58
N HIS A 99 -2.41 18.22 -14.80
CA HIS A 99 -2.33 18.21 -13.33
C HIS A 99 -2.27 16.78 -12.79
N ALA A 100 -1.05 16.30 -12.59
CA ALA A 100 -0.75 14.98 -12.02
C ALA A 100 -1.01 14.92 -10.50
N SER A 101 -2.21 15.32 -10.06
CA SER A 101 -2.67 15.05 -8.68
C SER A 101 -3.55 13.82 -8.71
N TRP A 102 -3.35 12.94 -7.74
CA TRP A 102 -4.07 11.70 -7.55
C TRP A 102 -5.06 11.82 -6.37
N SER A 103 -6.25 11.25 -6.51
CA SER A 103 -7.22 11.02 -5.43
C SER A 103 -8.25 9.98 -5.88
N THR A 104 -8.90 9.28 -4.95
CA THR A 104 -10.00 8.33 -5.26
C THR A 104 -11.14 8.98 -6.05
N GLU A 105 -11.34 10.30 -5.89
CA GLU A 105 -12.29 11.11 -6.66
C GLU A 105 -11.94 11.19 -8.15
N LYS A 106 -10.70 10.85 -8.52
CA LYS A 106 -10.20 10.85 -9.89
C LYS A 106 -10.23 9.46 -10.53
N ALA A 107 -10.53 8.37 -9.82
CA ALA A 107 -10.61 7.04 -10.42
C ALA A 107 -11.75 6.92 -11.44
#